data_AF-A0A3A3FSZ7-F1
#
_entry.id   AF-A0A3A3FSZ7-F1
#
_cell.length_a   1.000
_cell.length_b   1.000
_cell.length_c   1.000
_cell.angle_alpha   90.00
_cell.angle_beta   90.00
_cell.angle_gamma   90.00
#
_symmetry.space_group_name_H-M   'P 1'
#
loop_
_entity.id
_entity.type
_entity.pdbx_description
1 polymer ?
#
loop_
_entity_poly.entity_id
_entity_poly.type
_entity_poly.pdbx_seq_one_letter_code
_entity_poly.pdbx_strand_id
1 'polypeptide(L)'
;MVLPLKFIKKALPAIAALPIIFFGFLYYAFHEENSYPQAHSIDFYLKLSSVIRNVPVLDVIGTPQYFSSTGDGPKPPESTIWYTTSEKSEQSLAIKINAYLREQGFAPYTSQTLNVPIGDKKTVYQATFINRDRESLEFIISSLPMSNNLEVSVTHFN
;
A
#
# COMPACT_ATOMS: atom_id res chain seq x y z
N MET A 1 22.41 -43.52 13.40
CA MET A 1 22.79 -42.80 14.65
C MET A 1 21.50 -42.36 15.33
N VAL A 2 21.05 -43.08 16.36
CA VAL A 2 19.75 -42.83 17.00
C VAL A 2 19.92 -41.74 18.05
N LEU A 3 19.21 -40.61 17.89
CA LEU A 3 19.25 -39.52 18.86
C LEU A 3 18.77 -40.06 20.23
N PRO A 4 19.53 -39.90 21.33
CA PRO A 4 19.15 -40.45 22.62
C PRO A 4 17.81 -39.86 23.09
N LEU A 5 16.86 -40.72 23.46
CA LEU A 5 15.49 -40.40 23.86
C LEU A 5 15.38 -39.30 24.94
N LYS A 6 16.43 -39.12 25.75
CA LYS A 6 16.54 -38.06 26.77
C LYS A 6 16.70 -36.65 26.18
N PHE A 7 17.30 -36.49 25.00
CA PHE A 7 17.42 -35.21 24.31
C PHE A 7 16.08 -34.77 23.70
N ILE A 8 15.30 -35.71 23.17
CA ILE A 8 13.98 -35.45 22.59
C ILE A 8 13.01 -34.90 23.65
N LYS A 9 13.01 -35.45 24.87
CA LYS A 9 12.15 -34.97 25.97
C LYS A 9 12.51 -33.57 26.49
N LYS A 10 13.78 -33.16 26.43
CA LYS A 10 14.22 -31.81 26.83
C LYS A 10 13.99 -30.76 25.74
N ALA A 11 14.05 -31.15 24.47
CA ALA A 11 13.78 -30.27 23.33
C ALA A 11 12.28 -30.10 23.03
N LEU A 12 11.43 -31.06 23.43
CA LEU A 12 9.98 -31.05 23.21
C LEU A 12 9.27 -29.75 23.66
N PRO A 13 9.50 -29.20 24.88
CA PRO A 13 8.88 -27.94 25.28
C PRO A 13 9.40 -26.74 24.48
N ALA A 14 10.67 -26.72 24.07
CA ALA A 14 11.22 -25.66 23.22
C ALA A 14 10.64 -25.69 21.80
N ILE A 15 10.44 -26.90 21.24
CA ILE A 15 9.80 -27.09 19.94
C ILE A 15 8.31 -26.72 19.99
N ALA A 16 7.61 -27.01 21.09
CA ALA A 16 6.22 -26.63 21.29
C ALA A 16 6.03 -25.11 21.56
N ALA A 17 7.05 -24.42 22.08
CA ALA A 17 7.01 -22.98 22.29
C ALA A 17 7.14 -22.16 20.99
N LEU A 18 7.85 -22.67 19.99
CA LEU A 18 8.03 -21.99 18.69
C LEU A 18 6.72 -21.63 17.98
N PRO A 19 5.74 -22.56 17.81
CA PRO A 19 4.47 -22.20 17.20
C PRO A 19 3.70 -21.17 18.03
N ILE A 20 3.73 -21.23 19.37
CA ILE A 20 3.04 -20.25 20.22
C ILE A 20 3.65 -18.85 20.05
N ILE A 21 4.98 -18.75 20.04
CA ILE A 21 5.69 -17.49 19.81
C ILE A 21 5.39 -16.98 18.40
N PHE A 22 5.38 -17.85 17.40
CA PHE A 22 5.08 -17.50 16.02
C PHE A 22 3.63 -17.01 15.85
N PHE A 23 2.64 -17.72 16.38
CA PHE A 23 1.23 -17.31 16.33
C PHE A 23 0.97 -16.07 17.18
N GLY A 24 1.64 -15.91 18.32
CA GLY A 24 1.59 -14.69 19.13
C GLY A 24 2.16 -13.48 18.39
N PHE A 25 3.27 -13.66 17.68
CA PHE A 25 3.85 -12.63 16.81
C PHE A 25 2.91 -12.29 15.65
N LEU A 26 2.32 -13.27 14.98
CA LEU A 26 1.33 -13.03 13.92
C LEU A 26 0.11 -12.29 14.45
N TYR A 27 -0.43 -12.69 15.61
CA TYR A 27 -1.55 -12.00 16.24
C TYR A 27 -1.21 -10.54 16.54
N TYR A 28 -0.04 -10.28 17.13
CA TYR A 28 0.43 -8.92 17.39
C TYR A 28 0.60 -8.12 16.07
N ALA A 29 1.21 -8.72 15.05
CA ALA A 29 1.47 -8.08 13.78
C ALA A 29 0.19 -7.74 13.00
N PHE A 30 -0.86 -8.55 13.10
CA PHE A 30 -2.10 -8.41 12.31
C PHE A 30 -3.34 -8.03 13.11
N HIS A 31 -3.20 -7.73 14.41
CA HIS A 31 -4.32 -7.29 15.25
C HIS A 31 -4.84 -5.89 14.85
N GLU A 32 -3.95 -4.99 14.47
CA GLU A 32 -4.34 -3.63 14.08
C GLU A 32 -4.98 -3.65 12.69
N GLU A 33 -6.25 -3.26 12.65
CA GLU A 33 -7.03 -3.18 11.42
C GLU A 33 -6.53 -2.08 10.49
N ASN A 34 -6.10 -0.94 11.05
CA ASN A 34 -5.61 0.23 10.31
C ASN A 34 -4.20 0.57 10.78
N SER A 35 -3.29 0.75 9.83
CA SER A 35 -1.88 0.98 10.11
C SER A 35 -1.28 2.04 9.18
N TYR A 36 -0.37 2.84 9.72
CA TYR A 36 0.40 3.85 8.97
C TYR A 36 1.89 3.47 8.99
N PRO A 37 2.29 2.45 8.21
CA PRO A 37 3.63 1.93 8.27
C PRO A 37 4.66 2.96 7.79
N GLN A 38 5.75 3.10 8.54
CA GLN A 38 6.90 3.89 8.09
C GLN A 38 7.60 3.19 6.92
N ALA A 39 8.08 3.95 5.94
CA ALA A 39 8.83 3.39 4.82
C ALA A 39 9.99 2.50 5.32
N HIS A 40 10.10 1.31 4.73
CA HIS A 40 11.13 0.30 5.08
C HIS A 40 11.03 -0.30 6.49
N SER A 41 9.96 -0.06 7.25
CA SER A 41 9.71 -0.80 8.49
C SER A 41 9.28 -2.24 8.22
N ILE A 42 9.26 -3.09 9.26
CA ILE A 42 8.72 -4.45 9.13
C ILE A 42 7.24 -4.40 8.71
N ASP A 43 6.45 -3.51 9.31
CA ASP A 43 5.03 -3.35 8.99
C ASP A 43 4.81 -2.90 7.54
N PHE A 44 5.72 -2.11 6.97
CA PHE A 44 5.68 -1.73 5.56
C PHE A 44 5.74 -2.96 4.64
N TYR A 45 6.59 -3.93 4.96
CA TYR A 45 6.71 -5.16 4.18
C TYR A 45 5.61 -6.19 4.47
N LEU A 46 5.07 -6.22 5.69
CA LEU A 46 4.05 -7.19 6.08
C LEU A 46 2.62 -6.75 5.76
N LYS A 47 2.30 -5.46 5.95
CA LYS A 47 0.92 -4.96 5.88
C LYS A 47 0.58 -4.31 4.55
N LEU A 48 1.56 -3.73 3.84
CA LEU A 48 1.28 -3.00 2.61
C LEU A 48 1.18 -3.96 1.40
N SER A 49 0.37 -3.63 0.40
CA SER A 49 0.43 -4.31 -0.90
C SER A 49 1.80 -4.13 -1.56
N SER A 50 2.30 -5.18 -2.22
CA SER A 50 3.52 -5.09 -3.04
C SER A 50 3.39 -4.08 -4.17
N VAL A 51 2.19 -3.91 -4.73
CA VAL A 51 1.89 -2.92 -5.76
C VAL A 51 2.13 -1.51 -5.21
N ILE A 52 1.65 -1.22 -3.99
CA ILE A 52 1.81 0.09 -3.37
C ILE A 52 3.25 0.34 -2.92
N ARG A 53 3.93 -0.68 -2.39
CA ARG A 53 5.35 -0.54 -1.97
C ARG A 53 6.27 -0.11 -3.09
N ASN A 54 5.96 -0.51 -4.32
CA ASN A 54 6.81 -0.31 -5.49
C ASN A 54 6.28 0.80 -6.42
N VAL A 55 5.24 1.56 -6.02
CA VAL A 55 4.81 2.74 -6.79
C VAL A 55 5.99 3.70 -6.95
N PRO A 56 6.32 4.16 -8.17
CA PRO A 56 7.40 5.10 -8.36
C PRO A 56 7.03 6.45 -7.72
N VAL A 57 7.79 6.84 -6.71
CA VAL A 57 7.63 8.12 -6.02
C VAL A 57 8.45 9.17 -6.76
N LEU A 58 7.77 10.08 -7.46
CA LEU A 58 8.39 11.02 -8.40
C LEU A 58 8.58 12.40 -7.76
N ASP A 59 9.81 12.92 -7.77
CA ASP A 59 10.17 14.30 -7.39
C ASP A 59 9.53 14.78 -6.07
N VAL A 60 9.57 13.92 -5.06
CA VAL A 60 8.82 14.08 -3.81
C VAL A 60 9.25 15.30 -2.99
N ILE A 61 8.27 16.00 -2.43
CA ILE A 61 8.45 17.03 -1.42
C ILE A 61 8.06 16.43 -0.07
N GLY A 62 9.03 16.29 0.83
CA GLY A 62 8.84 15.66 2.13
C GLY A 62 8.86 14.13 2.07
N THR A 63 8.19 13.48 3.02
CA THR A 63 8.13 12.02 3.13
C THR A 63 6.78 11.49 2.64
N PRO A 64 6.75 10.47 1.75
CA PRO A 64 5.52 9.76 1.43
C PRO A 64 4.85 9.19 2.69
N GLN A 65 3.53 9.20 2.69
CA GLN A 65 2.72 8.57 3.72
C GLN A 65 2.14 7.29 3.17
N TYR A 66 2.15 6.24 3.98
CA TYR A 66 1.61 4.95 3.64
C TYR A 66 0.51 4.57 4.61
N PHE A 67 -0.47 3.85 4.11
CA PHE A 67 -1.57 3.32 4.90
C PHE A 67 -1.91 1.91 4.44
N SER A 68 -2.32 1.08 5.38
CA SER A 68 -2.91 -0.22 5.11
C SER A 68 -4.11 -0.42 6.03
N SER A 69 -5.17 -0.98 5.46
CA SER A 69 -6.32 -1.49 6.19
C SER A 69 -6.47 -2.98 5.88
N THR A 70 -6.67 -3.81 6.89
CA THR A 70 -7.03 -5.23 6.69
C THR A 70 -8.49 -5.41 6.29
N GLY A 71 -9.26 -4.33 6.21
CA GLY A 71 -10.71 -4.35 5.99
C GLY A 71 -11.50 -4.63 7.27
N ASP A 72 -12.77 -4.23 7.27
CA ASP A 72 -13.75 -4.55 8.30
C ASP A 72 -15.10 -4.89 7.65
N GLY A 73 -15.56 -6.12 7.88
CA GLY A 73 -16.79 -6.67 7.28
C GLY A 73 -16.81 -6.57 5.74
N PRO A 74 -17.71 -5.76 5.14
CA PRO A 74 -17.80 -5.60 3.69
C PRO A 74 -16.73 -4.68 3.10
N LYS A 75 -15.94 -3.97 3.92
CA LYS A 75 -14.86 -3.10 3.45
C LYS A 75 -13.66 -3.98 3.04
N PRO A 76 -13.25 -3.99 1.76
CA PRO A 76 -12.08 -4.77 1.34
C PRO A 76 -10.80 -4.24 2.00
N PRO A 77 -9.78 -5.09 2.18
CA PRO A 77 -8.44 -4.64 2.53
C PRO A 77 -7.94 -3.60 1.52
N GLU A 78 -7.28 -2.57 2.01
CA GLU A 78 -6.73 -1.52 1.15
C GLU A 78 -5.31 -1.16 1.54
N SER A 79 -4.54 -0.67 0.58
CA SER A 79 -3.23 -0.08 0.82
C SER A 79 -3.11 1.20 0.02
N THR A 80 -2.57 2.25 0.61
CA THR A 80 -2.44 3.55 -0.06
C THR A 80 -1.07 4.14 0.14
N ILE A 81 -0.58 4.85 -0.87
CA ILE A 81 0.50 5.81 -0.78
C ILE A 81 -0.03 7.21 -1.13
N TRP A 82 0.31 8.20 -0.29
CA TRP A 82 0.15 9.62 -0.59
C TRP A 82 1.50 10.31 -0.59
N TYR A 83 1.75 11.16 -1.58
CA TYR A 83 2.92 12.02 -1.57
C TYR A 83 2.67 13.32 -2.32
N THR A 84 3.32 14.38 -1.86
CA THR A 84 3.39 15.65 -2.59
C THR A 84 4.61 15.64 -3.50
N THR A 85 4.48 16.17 -4.71
CA THR A 85 5.56 16.24 -5.70
C THR A 85 5.80 17.66 -6.18
N SER A 86 7.05 17.94 -6.55
CA SER A 86 7.47 19.17 -7.20
C SER A 86 7.20 19.17 -8.71
N GLU A 87 6.90 18.00 -9.31
CA GLU A 87 6.42 17.88 -10.69
C GLU A 87 5.12 18.69 -10.85
N LYS A 88 5.08 19.51 -11.90
CA LYS A 88 3.97 20.43 -12.18
C LYS A 88 3.03 19.88 -13.26
N SER A 89 3.50 18.90 -14.04
CA SER A 89 2.73 18.28 -15.10
C SER A 89 1.95 17.08 -14.58
N GLU A 90 0.64 17.26 -14.40
CA GLU A 90 -0.32 16.17 -14.17
C GLU A 90 -0.16 15.08 -15.22
N GLN A 91 0.00 15.46 -16.50
CA GLN A 91 0.13 14.51 -17.61
C GLN A 91 1.42 13.66 -17.50
N SER A 92 2.54 14.26 -17.09
CA SER A 92 3.81 13.56 -16.85
C SER A 92 3.64 12.50 -15.76
N LEU A 93 3.03 12.87 -14.63
CA LEU A 93 2.72 11.95 -13.53
C LEU A 93 1.78 10.84 -14.00
N ALA A 94 0.71 11.20 -14.69
CA ALA A 94 -0.28 10.25 -15.18
C ALA A 94 0.35 9.21 -16.11
N ILE A 95 1.22 9.62 -17.05
CA ILE A 95 1.92 8.69 -17.95
C ILE A 95 2.79 7.71 -17.17
N LYS A 96 3.63 8.20 -16.25
CA LYS A 96 4.59 7.36 -15.52
C LYS A 96 3.90 6.37 -14.59
N ILE A 97 2.91 6.83 -13.82
CA ILE A 97 2.16 5.98 -12.90
C ILE A 97 1.30 4.98 -13.70
N ASN A 98 0.62 5.41 -14.76
CA ASN A 98 -0.18 4.50 -15.58
C ASN A 98 0.68 3.43 -16.27
N ALA A 99 1.90 3.76 -16.70
CA ALA A 99 2.83 2.78 -17.25
C ALA A 99 3.19 1.72 -16.21
N TYR A 100 3.57 2.15 -15.00
CA TYR A 100 3.83 1.26 -13.88
C TYR A 100 2.64 0.34 -13.55
N LEU A 101 1.42 0.89 -13.43
CA LEU A 101 0.24 0.07 -13.10
C LEU A 101 -0.06 -0.97 -14.18
N ARG A 102 0.16 -0.64 -15.46
CA ARG A 102 0.04 -1.61 -16.56
C ARG A 102 1.10 -2.71 -16.50
N GLU A 103 2.33 -2.37 -16.13
CA GLU A 103 3.39 -3.36 -15.90
C GLU A 103 3.06 -4.31 -14.74
N GLN A 104 2.32 -3.83 -13.73
CA GLN A 104 1.76 -4.65 -12.65
C GLN A 104 0.51 -5.45 -13.06
N GLY A 105 0.10 -5.40 -14.34
CA GLY A 105 -1.02 -6.19 -14.86
C GLY A 105 -2.41 -5.55 -14.71
N PHE A 106 -2.48 -4.27 -14.31
CA PHE A 106 -3.73 -3.55 -14.18
C PHE A 106 -4.10 -2.82 -15.47
N ALA A 107 -5.33 -3.04 -15.94
CA ALA A 107 -5.87 -2.37 -17.11
C ALA A 107 -6.73 -1.16 -16.69
N PRO A 108 -6.64 -0.02 -17.40
CA PRO A 108 -7.48 1.14 -17.11
C PRO A 108 -8.96 0.78 -17.34
N TYR A 109 -9.79 1.03 -16.34
CA TYR A 109 -11.24 0.87 -16.41
C TYR A 109 -11.93 2.21 -16.68
N THR A 110 -11.52 3.26 -15.96
CA THR A 110 -11.94 4.65 -16.22
C THR A 110 -10.77 5.59 -16.01
N SER A 111 -10.73 6.70 -16.74
CA SER A 111 -9.79 7.79 -16.51
C SER A 111 -10.42 9.11 -16.93
N GLN A 112 -10.33 10.12 -16.09
CA GLN A 112 -10.94 11.42 -16.30
C GLN A 112 -10.06 12.53 -15.75
N THR A 113 -9.88 13.58 -16.55
CA THR A 113 -9.40 14.87 -16.05
C THR A 113 -10.58 15.58 -15.41
N LEU A 114 -10.40 16.00 -14.17
CA LEU A 114 -11.42 16.59 -13.33
C LEU A 114 -11.08 18.03 -12.97
N ASN A 115 -12.09 18.72 -12.46
CA ASN A 115 -11.91 20.03 -11.84
C ASN A 115 -12.85 20.10 -10.63
N VAL A 116 -12.65 19.17 -9.71
CA VAL A 116 -13.54 18.98 -8.55
C VAL A 116 -12.81 19.41 -7.28
N PRO A 117 -13.28 20.44 -6.57
CA PRO A 117 -12.72 20.81 -5.27
C PRO A 117 -13.11 19.77 -4.21
N ILE A 118 -12.14 19.35 -3.39
CA ILE A 118 -12.32 18.44 -2.26
C ILE A 118 -11.54 19.02 -1.07
N GLY A 119 -12.26 19.62 -0.13
CA GLY A 119 -11.64 20.39 0.97
C GLY A 119 -10.74 21.50 0.41
N ASP A 120 -9.48 21.52 0.84
CA ASP A 120 -8.47 22.51 0.42
C ASP A 120 -7.73 22.13 -0.87
N LYS A 121 -8.09 21.01 -1.49
CA LYS A 121 -7.44 20.45 -2.69
C LYS A 121 -8.40 20.48 -3.87
N LYS A 122 -7.86 20.33 -5.07
CA LYS A 122 -8.66 20.17 -6.29
C LYS A 122 -8.19 18.94 -7.04
N THR A 123 -9.06 17.95 -7.19
CA THR A 123 -8.77 16.78 -8.03
C THR A 123 -8.72 17.22 -9.48
N VAL A 124 -7.58 16.94 -10.10
CA VAL A 124 -7.31 17.26 -11.51
C VAL A 124 -7.24 16.00 -12.38
N TYR A 125 -6.88 14.86 -11.80
CA TYR A 125 -6.89 13.57 -12.47
C TYR A 125 -7.45 12.49 -11.56
N GLN A 126 -8.26 11.59 -12.11
CA GLN A 126 -8.65 10.35 -11.45
C GLN A 126 -8.70 9.22 -12.48
N ALA A 127 -8.14 8.09 -12.11
CA ALA A 127 -8.25 6.86 -12.89
C ALA A 127 -8.48 5.66 -11.97
N THR A 128 -9.26 4.71 -12.46
CA THR A 128 -9.49 3.42 -11.83
C THR A 128 -8.94 2.33 -12.75
N PHE A 129 -8.25 1.36 -12.16
CA PHE A 129 -7.72 0.20 -12.86
C PHE A 129 -8.25 -1.08 -12.23
N ILE A 130 -8.36 -2.13 -13.03
CA ILE A 130 -8.81 -3.45 -12.58
C ILE A 130 -7.87 -4.49 -13.21
N ASN A 131 -7.52 -5.53 -12.45
CA ASN A 131 -6.76 -6.67 -12.97
C ASN A 131 -7.66 -7.90 -13.19
N ARG A 132 -7.05 -9.03 -13.59
CA ARG A 132 -7.78 -10.27 -13.87
C ARG A 132 -8.40 -10.91 -12.63
N ASP A 133 -7.81 -10.64 -11.46
CA ASP A 133 -8.25 -11.17 -10.17
C ASP A 133 -9.34 -10.30 -9.53
N ARG A 134 -9.81 -9.26 -10.25
CA ARG A 134 -10.81 -8.27 -9.82
C ARG A 134 -10.34 -7.37 -8.68
N GLU A 135 -9.04 -7.33 -8.41
CA GLU A 135 -8.45 -6.29 -7.59
C GLU A 135 -8.57 -4.96 -8.34
N SER A 136 -8.67 -3.87 -7.59
CA SER A 136 -8.81 -2.54 -8.18
C SER A 136 -7.82 -1.54 -7.61
N LEU A 137 -7.39 -0.60 -8.45
CA LEU A 137 -6.56 0.53 -8.05
C LEU A 137 -7.30 1.83 -8.34
N GLU A 138 -7.24 2.76 -7.41
CA GLU A 138 -7.59 4.14 -7.63
C GLU A 138 -6.32 4.99 -7.63
N PHE A 139 -6.15 5.80 -8.67
CA PHE A 139 -5.06 6.74 -8.82
C PHE A 139 -5.63 8.15 -8.98
N ILE A 140 -5.24 9.04 -8.09
CA ILE A 140 -5.70 10.43 -8.04
C ILE A 140 -4.50 11.37 -8.07
N ILE A 141 -4.63 12.45 -8.86
CA ILE A 141 -3.76 13.63 -8.77
C ILE A 141 -4.62 14.80 -8.35
N SER A 142 -4.20 15.50 -7.31
CA SER A 142 -4.83 16.70 -6.78
C SER A 142 -3.87 17.87 -6.84
N SER A 143 -4.33 19.03 -7.28
CA SER A 143 -3.57 20.26 -7.13
C SER A 143 -3.76 20.84 -5.72
N LEU A 144 -2.67 21.36 -5.18
CA LEU A 144 -2.62 22.08 -3.90
C LEU A 144 -2.55 23.59 -4.20
N PRO A 145 -3.67 24.33 -4.13
CA PRO A 145 -3.75 25.71 -4.64
C PRO A 145 -2.76 26.68 -3.98
N MET A 146 -2.44 26.48 -2.70
CA MET A 146 -1.56 27.37 -1.95
C MET A 146 -0.07 27.20 -2.27
N SER A 147 0.35 26.00 -2.72
CA SER A 147 1.76 25.68 -2.97
C SER A 147 2.08 25.48 -4.45
N ASN A 148 1.06 25.46 -5.31
CA ASN A 148 1.16 25.10 -6.73
C ASN A 148 1.84 23.72 -6.94
N ASN A 149 1.80 22.84 -5.94
CA ASN A 149 2.30 21.48 -6.02
C ASN A 149 1.16 20.50 -6.33
N LEU A 150 1.53 19.30 -6.75
CA LEU A 150 0.59 18.21 -6.93
C LEU A 150 0.72 17.21 -5.79
N GLU A 151 -0.40 16.69 -5.33
CA GLU A 151 -0.48 15.53 -4.46
C GLU A 151 -0.93 14.33 -5.29
N VAL A 152 -0.25 13.21 -5.09
CA VAL A 152 -0.54 11.94 -5.74
C VAL A 152 -1.02 10.96 -4.68
N SER A 153 -2.12 10.27 -4.99
CA SER A 153 -2.63 9.15 -4.21
C SER A 153 -2.76 7.92 -5.10
N VAL A 154 -2.24 6.78 -4.66
CA VAL A 154 -2.49 5.48 -5.30
C VAL A 154 -2.98 4.51 -4.23
N THR A 155 -4.22 4.04 -4.38
CA THR A 155 -4.89 3.11 -3.46
C THR A 155 -5.15 1.79 -4.15
N HIS A 156 -4.76 0.68 -3.54
CA HIS A 156 -5.02 -0.69 -3.97
C HIS A 156 -6.07 -1.32 -3.07
N PHE A 157 -7.11 -1.88 -3.67
CA PHE A 157 -8.17 -2.62 -2.99
C PHE A 157 -8.06 -4.10 -3.40
N ASN A 158 -7.83 -4.97 -2.41
CA ASN A 158 -7.70 -6.42 -2.56
C ASN A 158 -9.03 -7.15 -2.34
#